data_AF-A0A7V3UHD7-F1
#
_entry.id   AF-A0A7V3UHD7-F1
#
_cell.length_a   1.000
_cell.length_b   1.000
_cell.length_c   1.000
_cell.angle_alpha   90.00
_cell.angle_beta   90.00
_cell.angle_gamma   90.00
#
_symmetry.space_group_name_H-M   'P 1'
#
loop_
_entity.id
_entity.type
_entity.pdbx_description
1 polymer ?
#
loop_
_entity_poly.entity_id
_entity_poly.type
_entity_poly.pdbx_seq_one_letter_code
_entity_poly.pdbx_strand_id
1 'polypeptide(L)'
;MRGKGKGERRTQGEGKGQAQRVPFAVVLLPLSSSKGFTLLEILIAMSILGVITAIIASSLHMGILSWERGEAATEKYQHLRILTDEISQQIKSIYPYKVPKGNNAKPQLIFLGDEHDLGFMTTLVYKGSKEERGGFQFVYYELDKDRGLIKREKIVFSGDISIKDLGDPIELDPQVSQLKLEYYEKGKSKEDPASGRWVNTWQGASKDRLPKAIRITLGFRPKRQSGSSSRPSDELTLTIPVFAEPKLNAFSVNPTIARSNITSPGINPPNLPLPPSTEYERP
;
A
#
# COMPACT_ATOMS: atom_id res chain seq x y z
N MET A 1 -67.49 56.24 -37.74
CA MET A 1 -67.90 57.66 -37.82
C MET A 1 -67.47 58.40 -36.56
N ARG A 2 -66.57 59.38 -36.71
CA ARG A 2 -66.52 60.71 -36.07
C ARG A 2 -66.83 60.91 -34.56
N GLY A 3 -65.81 61.42 -33.84
CA GLY A 3 -65.91 62.51 -32.84
C GLY A 3 -66.07 62.10 -31.36
N LYS A 4 -65.09 62.28 -30.46
CA LYS A 4 -64.51 63.48 -29.78
C LYS A 4 -65.19 63.84 -28.44
N GLY A 5 -64.36 64.01 -27.40
CA GLY A 5 -64.61 64.66 -26.09
C GLY A 5 -63.90 63.89 -24.98
N LYS A 6 -62.75 64.24 -24.40
CA LYS A 6 -62.15 65.47 -23.79
C LYS A 6 -62.60 65.71 -22.33
N GLY A 7 -61.59 65.73 -21.43
CA GLY A 7 -61.64 66.19 -20.03
C GLY A 7 -61.77 65.05 -19.00
N GLU A 8 -61.14 65.04 -17.82
CA GLU A 8 -60.07 65.79 -17.18
C GLU A 8 -59.79 65.07 -15.83
N ARG A 9 -58.55 65.19 -15.32
CA ARG A 9 -58.13 65.19 -13.89
C ARG A 9 -57.96 63.92 -13.04
N ARG A 10 -56.75 63.91 -12.43
CA ARG A 10 -56.34 63.51 -11.06
C ARG A 10 -56.29 61.99 -10.79
N THR A 11 -55.31 61.41 -10.12
CA THR A 11 -54.16 61.86 -9.30
C THR A 11 -53.32 60.60 -9.08
N GLN A 12 -52.02 60.61 -9.33
CA GLN A 12 -51.15 59.51 -8.93
C GLN A 12 -50.26 60.00 -7.79
N GLY A 13 -50.45 59.37 -6.63
CA GLY A 13 -49.85 59.71 -5.36
C GLY A 13 -48.35 59.45 -5.30
N GLU A 14 -47.71 60.30 -4.50
CA GLU A 14 -46.37 60.15 -3.96
C GLU A 14 -46.23 58.84 -3.18
N GLY A 15 -45.28 58.00 -3.59
CA GLY A 15 -44.70 56.93 -2.80
C GLY A 15 -43.21 57.20 -2.63
N LYS A 16 -42.82 57.65 -1.43
CA LYS A 16 -41.44 57.94 -1.02
C LYS A 16 -40.56 56.69 -1.08
N GLY A 17 -39.70 56.60 -2.09
CA GLY A 17 -38.53 55.73 -2.10
C GLY A 17 -37.30 56.51 -1.65
N GLN A 18 -36.97 56.45 -0.35
CA GLN A 18 -35.69 56.93 0.16
C GLN A 18 -34.56 56.02 -0.35
N ALA A 19 -33.97 56.38 -1.49
CA ALA A 19 -32.63 55.92 -1.83
C ALA A 19 -31.65 56.82 -1.07
N GLN A 20 -31.24 56.38 0.12
CA GLN A 20 -30.17 56.98 0.88
C GLN A 20 -28.85 56.76 0.13
N ARG A 21 -28.58 57.63 -0.85
CA ARG A 21 -27.27 57.75 -1.48
C ARG A 21 -26.36 58.40 -0.45
N VAL A 22 -25.60 57.59 0.27
CA VAL A 22 -24.42 58.06 0.99
C VAL A 22 -23.48 58.67 -0.05
N PRO A 23 -23.18 59.97 -0.03
CA PRO A 23 -22.11 60.49 -0.85
C PRO A 23 -20.82 59.90 -0.27
N PHE A 24 -20.21 58.94 -0.97
CA PHE A 24 -18.78 58.70 -0.80
C PHE A 24 -18.11 59.98 -1.30
N ALA A 25 -17.93 60.94 -0.40
CA ALA A 25 -17.11 62.11 -0.64
C ALA A 25 -15.68 61.59 -0.77
N VAL A 26 -15.27 61.24 -1.99
CA VAL A 26 -13.86 61.17 -2.35
C VAL A 26 -13.37 62.61 -2.23
N VAL A 27 -12.80 62.93 -1.07
CA VAL A 27 -12.08 64.18 -0.85
C VAL A 27 -10.84 64.12 -1.75
N LEU A 28 -11.00 64.55 -2.99
CA LEU A 28 -9.89 64.93 -3.86
C LEU A 28 -9.30 66.22 -3.28
N LEU A 29 -8.37 66.04 -2.32
CA LEU A 29 -7.55 67.14 -1.82
C LEU A 29 -6.80 67.77 -3.01
N PRO A 30 -6.65 69.10 -3.03
CA PRO A 30 -6.03 69.82 -4.15
C PRO A 30 -4.59 69.35 -4.38
N LEU A 31 -4.33 68.82 -5.59
CA LEU A 31 -3.00 68.58 -6.13
C LEU A 31 -2.41 69.92 -6.57
N SER A 32 -1.57 70.52 -5.72
CA SER A 32 -0.24 70.99 -6.12
C SER A 32 0.45 71.71 -4.95
N SER A 33 1.38 71.00 -4.32
CA SER A 33 2.54 71.60 -3.68
C SER A 33 3.70 70.73 -4.14
N SER A 34 4.53 71.23 -5.05
CA SER A 34 5.78 70.56 -5.44
C SER A 34 6.79 70.66 -4.29
N LYS A 35 6.50 69.95 -3.20
CA LYS A 35 7.48 69.63 -2.17
C LYS A 35 8.26 68.45 -2.69
N GLY A 36 9.52 68.68 -3.10
CA GLY A 36 10.44 67.59 -3.37
C GLY A 36 10.56 66.70 -2.12
N PHE A 37 10.73 65.39 -2.33
CA PHE A 37 11.02 64.47 -1.23
C PHE A 37 12.20 64.99 -0.43
N THR A 38 12.03 65.09 0.89
CA THR A 38 13.15 65.43 1.75
C THR A 38 14.09 64.23 1.81
N LEU A 39 15.39 64.48 1.96
CA LEU A 39 16.38 63.41 2.17
C LEU A 39 15.97 62.49 3.33
N LEU A 40 15.38 63.06 4.38
CA LEU A 40 14.86 62.34 5.53
C LEU A 40 13.74 61.34 5.17
N GLU A 41 12.86 61.72 4.25
CA GLU A 41 11.72 60.89 3.83
C GLU A 41 12.18 59.66 3.03
N ILE A 42 13.16 59.84 2.14
CA ILE A 42 13.82 58.74 1.44
C ILE A 42 14.53 57.81 2.44
N LEU A 43 15.24 58.37 3.43
CA LEU A 43 15.94 57.59 4.45
C LEU A 43 14.99 56.76 5.31
N ILE A 44 13.86 57.34 5.75
CA ILE A 44 12.85 56.63 6.53
C ILE A 44 12.16 55.57 5.67
N ALA A 45 11.80 55.89 4.43
CA ALA A 45 11.18 54.92 3.52
C ALA A 45 12.09 53.71 3.24
N MET A 46 13.38 53.94 2.99
CA MET A 46 14.37 52.87 2.81
C MET A 46 14.58 52.06 4.09
N SER A 47 14.56 52.71 5.26
CA SER A 47 14.70 52.03 6.56
C SER A 47 13.50 51.11 6.83
N ILE A 48 12.27 51.62 6.64
CA ILE A 48 11.04 50.84 6.81
C ILE A 48 11.01 49.68 5.82
N LEU A 49 11.37 49.93 4.54
CA LEU A 49 11.44 48.89 3.52
C LEU A 49 12.43 47.79 3.92
N GLY A 50 13.63 48.16 4.37
CA GLY A 50 14.64 47.21 4.83
C GLY A 50 14.16 46.33 5.99
N VAL A 51 13.48 46.92 6.97
CA VAL A 51 12.88 46.19 8.09
C VAL A 51 11.80 45.22 7.62
N ILE A 52 10.89 45.67 6.74
CA ILE A 52 9.83 44.81 6.20
C ILE A 52 10.42 43.63 5.43
N THR A 53 11.39 43.87 4.54
CA THR A 53 12.06 42.80 3.79
C THR A 53 12.78 41.83 4.71
N ALA A 54 13.45 42.31 5.78
CA ALA A 54 14.10 41.46 6.76
C ALA A 54 13.12 40.56 7.52
N ILE A 55 11.94 41.08 7.89
CA ILE A 55 10.88 40.30 8.54
C ILE A 55 10.35 39.22 7.60
N ILE A 56 10.09 39.56 6.33
CA ILE A 56 9.60 38.61 5.31
C ILE A 56 10.64 37.51 5.08
N ALA A 57 11.91 37.89 4.87
CA ALA A 57 13.00 36.96 4.66
C ALA A 57 13.19 36.01 5.86
N SER A 58 13.12 36.54 7.09
CA SER A 58 13.21 35.74 8.32
C SER A 58 12.05 34.75 8.45
N SER A 59 10.82 35.20 8.15
CA SER A 59 9.62 34.36 8.23
C SER A 59 9.65 33.24 7.21
N LEU A 60 10.06 33.53 5.97
CA LEU A 60 10.21 32.52 4.92
C LEU A 60 11.29 31.50 5.28
N HIS A 61 12.44 31.95 5.77
CA HIS A 61 13.53 31.08 6.21
C HIS A 61 13.10 30.15 7.35
N MET A 62 12.36 30.67 8.34
CA MET A 62 11.80 29.85 9.42
C MET A 62 10.75 28.86 8.92
N GLY A 63 9.94 29.25 7.94
CA GLY A 63 8.98 28.35 7.28
C GLY A 63 9.67 27.17 6.62
N ILE A 64 10.73 27.42 5.84
CA ILE A 64 11.52 26.39 5.16
C ILE A 64 12.16 25.44 6.19
N LEU A 65 12.83 25.97 7.21
CA LEU A 65 13.46 25.14 8.25
C LEU A 65 12.44 24.31 9.03
N SER A 66 11.23 24.83 9.25
CA SER A 66 10.16 24.10 9.93
C SER A 66 9.61 22.98 9.05
N TRP A 67 9.49 23.23 7.74
CA TRP A 67 9.10 22.22 6.76
C TRP A 67 10.11 21.09 6.67
N GLU A 68 11.40 21.41 6.49
CA GLU A 68 12.49 20.42 6.41
C GLU A 68 12.57 19.54 7.66
N ARG A 69 12.38 20.13 8.85
CA ARG A 69 12.33 19.38 10.12
C ARG A 69 11.09 18.50 10.23
N GLY A 70 9.95 18.95 9.70
CA GLY A 70 8.72 18.16 9.64
C GLY A 70 8.86 16.97 8.69
N GLU A 71 9.46 17.19 7.52
CA GLU A 71 9.63 16.19 6.46
C GLU A 71 10.54 15.03 6.91
N ALA A 72 11.65 15.35 7.58
CA ALA A 72 12.57 14.36 8.16
C ALA A 72 11.93 13.49 9.27
N ALA A 73 10.91 14.01 9.96
CA ALA A 73 10.14 13.23 10.92
C ALA A 73 9.10 12.34 10.21
N THR A 74 8.49 12.80 9.12
CA THR A 74 7.47 12.05 8.38
C THR A 74 8.01 10.91 7.52
N GLU A 75 9.20 11.07 6.93
CA GLU A 75 9.78 10.06 6.03
C GLU A 75 9.96 8.70 6.71
N LYS A 76 10.39 8.69 7.98
CA LYS A 76 10.56 7.45 8.78
C LYS A 76 9.27 6.67 8.95
N TYR A 77 8.17 7.37 9.28
CA TYR A 77 6.88 6.73 9.50
C TYR A 77 6.26 6.25 8.19
N GLN A 78 6.54 6.92 7.07
CA GLN A 78 6.08 6.51 5.75
C GLN A 78 6.72 5.17 5.33
N HIS A 79 8.04 5.04 5.46
CA HIS A 79 8.73 3.79 5.10
C HIS A 79 8.24 2.61 5.95
N LEU A 80 8.16 2.79 7.28
CA LEU A 80 7.66 1.76 8.19
C LEU A 80 6.22 1.36 7.87
N ARG A 81 5.37 2.32 7.50
CA ARG A 81 3.99 2.06 7.10
C ARG A 81 3.92 1.21 5.83
N ILE A 82 4.77 1.47 4.84
CA ILE A 82 4.82 0.71 3.59
C ILE A 82 5.28 -0.73 3.87
N LEU A 83 6.38 -0.89 4.63
CA LEU A 83 6.92 -2.21 5.00
C LEU A 83 5.85 -3.07 5.70
N THR A 84 5.17 -2.48 6.66
CA THR A 84 4.22 -3.19 7.52
C THR A 84 2.92 -3.49 6.80
N ASP A 85 2.49 -2.62 5.87
CA ASP A 85 1.37 -2.90 4.98
C ASP A 85 1.69 -4.02 4.00
N GLU A 86 2.89 -4.05 3.40
CA GLU A 86 3.32 -5.15 2.52
C GLU A 86 3.27 -6.51 3.24
N ILE A 87 3.91 -6.61 4.41
CA ILE A 87 3.93 -7.85 5.20
C ILE A 87 2.51 -8.25 5.63
N SER A 88 1.71 -7.28 6.08
CA SER A 88 0.31 -7.48 6.47
C SER A 88 -0.53 -8.00 5.31
N GLN A 89 -0.39 -7.43 4.11
CA GLN A 89 -1.11 -7.86 2.92
C GLN A 89 -0.70 -9.28 2.52
N GLN A 90 0.59 -9.61 2.49
CA GLN A 90 1.03 -10.97 2.16
C GLN A 90 0.49 -12.01 3.14
N ILE A 91 0.52 -11.73 4.45
CA ILE A 91 0.00 -12.64 5.48
C ILE A 91 -1.51 -12.80 5.37
N LYS A 92 -2.26 -11.72 5.10
CA LYS A 92 -3.70 -11.80 4.85
C LYS A 92 -4.04 -12.60 3.59
N SER A 93 -3.11 -12.66 2.64
CA SER A 93 -3.22 -13.44 1.40
C SER A 93 -2.62 -14.85 1.48
N ILE A 94 -2.29 -15.34 2.69
CA ILE A 94 -1.89 -16.74 2.89
C ILE A 94 -2.97 -17.67 2.34
N TYR A 95 -2.54 -18.64 1.54
CA TYR A 95 -3.37 -19.69 1.01
C TYR A 95 -2.94 -21.06 1.55
N PRO A 96 -3.87 -21.92 2.01
CA PRO A 96 -3.54 -23.22 2.59
C PRO A 96 -3.20 -24.26 1.51
N TYR A 97 -2.14 -24.02 0.74
CA TYR A 97 -1.70 -24.90 -0.33
C TYR A 97 -1.08 -26.18 0.23
N LYS A 98 -1.53 -27.33 -0.28
CA LYS A 98 -0.99 -28.64 0.09
C LYS A 98 -0.22 -29.24 -1.09
N VAL A 99 0.99 -29.70 -0.83
CA VAL A 99 1.85 -30.33 -1.84
C VAL A 99 1.96 -31.83 -1.57
N PRO A 100 1.79 -32.69 -2.59
CA PRO A 100 2.08 -34.12 -2.47
C PRO A 100 3.59 -34.34 -2.32
N LYS A 101 3.98 -35.08 -1.28
CA LYS A 101 5.40 -35.38 -1.01
C LYS A 101 5.80 -36.72 -1.65
N GLY A 102 6.23 -36.71 -2.90
CA GLY A 102 6.57 -37.93 -3.65
C GLY A 102 5.35 -38.76 -4.09
N ASN A 103 5.59 -39.92 -4.71
CA ASN A 103 4.61 -40.63 -5.55
C ASN A 103 3.36 -41.18 -4.84
N ASN A 104 3.29 -41.21 -3.50
CA ASN A 104 2.14 -41.78 -2.75
C ASN A 104 1.89 -41.13 -1.37
N ALA A 105 2.47 -39.98 -1.06
CA ALA A 105 2.26 -39.36 0.26
C ALA A 105 0.99 -38.51 0.32
N LYS A 106 0.37 -38.47 1.51
CA LYS A 106 -0.71 -37.53 1.82
C LYS A 106 -0.23 -36.09 1.58
N PRO A 107 -0.99 -35.25 0.84
CA PRO A 107 -0.64 -33.85 0.65
C PRO A 107 -0.46 -33.12 1.99
N GLN A 108 0.65 -32.41 2.15
CA GLN A 108 0.98 -31.66 3.37
C GLN A 108 0.85 -30.17 3.13
N LEU A 109 0.21 -29.47 4.07
CA LEU A 109 0.13 -28.02 4.08
C LEU A 109 1.53 -27.41 4.19
N ILE A 110 1.90 -26.57 3.21
CA ILE A 110 3.17 -25.86 3.26
C ILE A 110 2.98 -24.54 4.01
N PHE A 111 3.48 -24.54 5.25
CA PHE A 111 3.64 -23.36 6.08
C PHE A 111 4.81 -23.64 7.03
N LEU A 112 5.84 -22.82 6.96
CA LEU A 112 7.05 -22.88 7.77
C LEU A 112 7.02 -21.68 8.69
N GLY A 113 6.74 -21.89 9.97
CA GLY A 113 6.79 -20.83 10.96
C GLY A 113 7.77 -21.19 12.06
N ASP A 114 8.87 -20.45 12.16
CA ASP A 114 9.79 -20.47 13.30
C ASP A 114 9.78 -19.10 13.98
N GLU A 115 10.54 -18.93 15.05
CA GLU A 115 10.57 -17.69 15.83
C GLU A 115 11.21 -16.53 15.04
N HIS A 116 12.05 -16.82 14.05
CA HIS A 116 12.84 -15.82 13.32
C HIS A 116 12.68 -15.87 11.80
N ASP A 117 11.90 -16.82 11.28
CA ASP A 117 11.61 -16.94 9.86
C ASP A 117 10.18 -17.38 9.60
N LEU A 118 9.68 -17.02 8.42
CA LEU A 118 8.30 -17.28 8.02
C LEU A 118 8.21 -17.57 6.53
N GLY A 119 7.84 -18.81 6.20
CA GLY A 119 7.59 -19.29 4.85
C GLY A 119 6.13 -19.69 4.63
N PHE A 120 5.48 -19.19 3.60
CA PHE A 120 4.10 -19.57 3.27
C PHE A 120 3.76 -19.37 1.80
N MET A 121 2.67 -20.01 1.38
CA MET A 121 2.07 -19.77 0.08
C MET A 121 1.12 -18.58 0.13
N THR A 122 1.23 -17.66 -0.83
CA THR A 122 0.35 -16.50 -0.98
C THR A 122 -0.28 -16.46 -2.37
N THR A 123 -1.49 -15.90 -2.47
CA THR A 123 -2.12 -15.54 -3.76
C THR A 123 -1.75 -14.14 -4.24
N LEU A 124 -1.04 -13.37 -3.41
CA LEU A 124 -0.65 -12.01 -3.74
C LEU A 124 0.70 -12.01 -4.46
N VAL A 125 0.70 -11.57 -5.72
CA VAL A 125 1.91 -11.37 -6.53
C VAL A 125 2.10 -9.87 -6.72
N TYR A 126 3.24 -9.33 -6.28
CA TYR A 126 3.56 -7.91 -6.50
C TYR A 126 4.09 -7.69 -7.92
N LYS A 127 3.66 -6.59 -8.54
CA LYS A 127 4.17 -6.13 -9.84
C LYS A 127 5.64 -5.72 -9.68
N GLY A 128 6.52 -6.28 -10.50
CA GLY A 128 7.97 -6.04 -10.45
C GLY A 128 8.80 -7.23 -9.93
N SER A 129 8.15 -8.31 -9.47
CA SER A 129 8.81 -9.61 -9.41
C SER A 129 9.23 -10.02 -10.82
N LYS A 130 10.41 -10.65 -10.98
CA LYS A 130 10.95 -11.07 -12.31
C LYS A 130 10.00 -12.03 -13.06
N GLU A 131 8.93 -12.46 -12.43
CA GLU A 131 8.03 -13.53 -12.83
C GLU A 131 6.59 -12.99 -12.86
N GLU A 132 6.24 -12.22 -13.89
CA GLU A 132 4.91 -11.56 -14.06
C GLU A 132 3.75 -12.53 -14.37
N ARG A 133 3.86 -13.81 -13.99
CA ARG A 133 2.81 -14.80 -14.25
C ARG A 133 1.93 -14.92 -13.01
N GLY A 134 0.61 -14.88 -13.21
CA GLY A 134 -0.35 -15.16 -12.15
C GLY A 134 -0.18 -16.58 -11.60
N GLY A 135 -0.52 -16.80 -10.33
CA GLY A 135 -0.39 -18.09 -9.67
C GLY A 135 -0.25 -17.97 -8.16
N PHE A 136 0.14 -19.08 -7.52
CA PHE A 136 0.54 -19.10 -6.12
C PHE A 136 2.05 -18.87 -6.01
N GLN A 137 2.45 -18.01 -5.08
CA GLN A 137 3.85 -17.71 -4.83
C GLN A 137 4.23 -18.19 -3.44
N PHE A 138 5.35 -18.88 -3.33
CA PHE A 138 5.94 -19.15 -2.03
C PHE A 138 6.83 -17.97 -1.66
N VAL A 139 6.58 -17.40 -0.48
CA VAL A 139 7.35 -16.29 0.07
C VAL A 139 8.02 -16.74 1.36
N TYR A 140 9.24 -16.28 1.59
CA TYR A 140 10.05 -16.62 2.75
C TYR A 140 10.71 -15.35 3.30
N TYR A 141 10.39 -15.02 4.55
CA TYR A 141 10.94 -13.89 5.28
C TYR A 141 12.01 -14.37 6.26
N GLU A 142 13.14 -13.68 6.29
CA GLU A 142 14.24 -13.96 7.20
C GLU A 142 15.03 -12.68 7.50
N LEU A 143 15.82 -12.71 8.58
CA LEU A 143 16.76 -11.64 8.89
C LEU A 143 18.16 -11.97 8.36
N ASP A 144 18.66 -11.09 7.50
CA ASP A 144 20.03 -11.11 6.99
C ASP A 144 20.92 -10.19 7.85
N LYS A 145 22.15 -10.64 8.16
CA LYS A 145 23.06 -9.90 9.05
C LYS A 145 23.47 -8.55 8.46
N ASP A 146 23.65 -8.50 7.15
CA ASP A 146 24.18 -7.33 6.44
C ASP A 146 23.03 -6.49 5.88
N ARG A 147 22.01 -7.14 5.32
CA ARG A 147 20.88 -6.49 4.62
C ARG A 147 19.64 -6.23 5.47
N GLY A 148 19.60 -6.68 6.72
CA GLY A 148 18.43 -6.51 7.58
C GLY A 148 17.28 -7.44 7.18
N LEU A 149 16.04 -6.95 7.16
CA LEU A 149 14.90 -7.79 6.80
C LEU A 149 14.88 -8.04 5.29
N ILE A 150 14.87 -9.32 4.90
CA ILE A 150 14.83 -9.73 3.50
C ILE A 150 13.64 -10.65 3.23
N LYS A 151 13.22 -10.70 1.97
CA LYS A 151 12.21 -11.61 1.44
C LYS A 151 12.77 -12.36 0.24
N ARG A 152 12.48 -13.66 0.18
CA ARG A 152 12.71 -14.49 -1.01
C ARG A 152 11.38 -14.98 -1.53
N GLU A 153 11.26 -15.09 -2.83
CA GLU A 153 10.00 -15.50 -3.45
C GLU A 153 10.22 -16.35 -4.69
N LYS A 154 9.23 -17.19 -5.00
CA LYS A 154 9.24 -18.07 -6.19
C LYS A 154 7.82 -18.50 -6.55
N ILE A 155 7.46 -18.47 -7.83
CA ILE A 155 6.20 -19.07 -8.27
C ILE A 155 6.28 -20.60 -8.18
N VAL A 156 5.26 -21.20 -7.57
CA VAL A 156 5.18 -22.65 -7.41
C VAL A 156 4.00 -23.19 -8.23
N PHE A 157 4.31 -23.93 -9.29
CA PHE A 157 3.31 -24.60 -10.13
C PHE A 157 3.07 -26.05 -9.71
N SER A 158 4.12 -26.76 -9.29
CA SER A 158 4.09 -28.11 -8.72
C SER A 158 5.50 -28.51 -8.24
N GLY A 159 5.60 -29.41 -7.26
CA GLY A 159 6.87 -29.97 -6.78
C GLY A 159 7.28 -29.55 -5.36
N ASP A 160 8.38 -30.14 -4.89
CA ASP A 160 8.95 -29.84 -3.58
C ASP A 160 9.48 -28.39 -3.52
N ILE A 161 9.20 -27.70 -2.43
CA ILE A 161 9.69 -26.34 -2.18
C ILE A 161 10.94 -26.45 -1.31
N SER A 162 12.07 -26.04 -1.86
CA SER A 162 13.35 -25.92 -1.15
C SER A 162 13.68 -24.43 -0.98
N ILE A 163 13.99 -24.02 0.26
CA ILE A 163 14.38 -22.64 0.58
C ILE A 163 15.63 -22.22 -0.22
N LYS A 164 16.51 -23.18 -0.53
CA LYS A 164 17.74 -22.94 -1.31
C LYS A 164 17.48 -22.60 -2.78
N ASP A 165 16.33 -23.00 -3.30
CA ASP A 165 15.97 -22.82 -4.71
C ASP A 165 15.04 -21.62 -4.93
N LEU A 166 14.83 -20.80 -3.88
CA LEU A 166 14.10 -19.55 -3.96
C LEU A 166 14.91 -18.51 -4.75
N GLY A 167 14.22 -17.50 -5.28
CA GLY A 167 14.86 -16.42 -6.02
C GLY A 167 15.87 -15.63 -5.19
N ASP A 168 16.49 -14.66 -5.88
CA ASP A 168 17.39 -13.69 -5.26
C ASP A 168 16.70 -13.00 -4.06
N PRO A 169 17.43 -12.74 -2.97
CA PRO A 169 16.87 -12.04 -1.82
C PRO A 169 16.54 -10.60 -2.19
N ILE A 170 15.31 -10.19 -1.87
CA ILE A 170 14.81 -8.83 -1.98
C ILE A 170 14.98 -8.18 -0.61
N GLU A 171 15.77 -7.11 -0.55
CA GLU A 171 15.93 -6.30 0.66
C GLU A 171 14.64 -5.49 0.91
N LEU A 172 14.06 -5.64 2.11
CA LEU A 172 12.86 -4.90 2.50
C LEU A 172 13.22 -3.69 3.36
N ASP A 173 14.04 -3.88 4.39
CA ASP A 173 14.50 -2.78 5.26
C ASP A 173 15.83 -3.13 5.97
N PRO A 174 16.93 -2.42 5.67
CA PRO A 174 18.24 -2.63 6.30
C PRO A 174 18.34 -2.12 7.74
N GLN A 175 17.33 -1.39 8.22
CA GLN A 175 17.27 -0.89 9.61
C GLN A 175 16.68 -1.93 10.55
N VAL A 176 15.99 -2.96 10.06
CA VAL A 176 15.51 -4.05 10.90
C VAL A 176 16.69 -4.89 11.38
N SER A 177 16.76 -5.10 12.69
CA SER A 177 17.82 -5.85 13.39
C SER A 177 17.31 -7.02 14.21
N GLN A 178 16.00 -7.08 14.45
CA GLN A 178 15.36 -8.18 15.15
C GLN A 178 14.03 -8.49 14.47
N LEU A 179 13.76 -9.77 14.30
CA LEU A 179 12.49 -10.30 13.84
C LEU A 179 12.09 -11.39 14.85
N LYS A 180 10.94 -11.21 15.48
CA LYS A 180 10.33 -12.23 16.33
C LYS A 180 8.92 -12.53 15.88
N LEU A 181 8.62 -13.82 15.73
CA LEU A 181 7.37 -14.33 15.23
C LEU A 181 6.70 -15.23 16.27
N GLU A 182 5.41 -15.02 16.46
CA GLU A 182 4.57 -15.86 17.30
C GLU A 182 3.27 -16.20 16.56
N TYR A 183 2.70 -17.36 16.86
CA TYR A 183 1.57 -17.92 16.16
C TYR A 183 0.43 -18.21 17.12
N TYR A 184 -0.78 -17.76 16.80
CA TYR A 184 -1.95 -17.97 17.65
C TYR A 184 -2.57 -19.35 17.40
N GLU A 185 -2.46 -20.22 18.41
CA GLU A 185 -3.13 -21.51 18.46
C GLU A 185 -4.48 -21.38 19.16
N LYS A 186 -5.57 -21.53 18.40
CA LYS A 186 -6.92 -21.63 18.99
C LYS A 186 -7.01 -22.89 19.85
N GLY A 187 -7.50 -22.73 21.07
CA GLY A 187 -7.84 -23.78 22.01
C GLY A 187 -8.95 -24.70 21.48
N LYS A 188 -9.05 -25.87 22.11
CA LYS A 188 -10.04 -26.89 21.73
C LYS A 188 -11.34 -26.79 22.54
N SER A 189 -11.41 -25.92 23.54
CA SER A 189 -12.58 -25.79 24.40
C SER A 189 -13.77 -25.25 23.61
N LYS A 190 -14.92 -25.92 23.74
CA LYS A 190 -16.20 -25.44 23.18
C LYS A 190 -16.87 -24.43 24.11
N GLU A 191 -16.56 -24.48 25.40
CA GLU A 191 -17.11 -23.59 26.44
C GLU A 191 -16.41 -22.23 26.45
N ASP A 192 -15.13 -22.20 26.08
CA ASP A 192 -14.38 -20.96 25.88
C ASP A 192 -13.86 -20.87 24.43
N PRO A 193 -14.64 -20.28 23.51
CA PRO A 193 -14.25 -20.06 22.13
C PRO A 193 -13.03 -19.13 21.95
N ALA A 194 -12.72 -18.34 22.99
CA ALA A 194 -11.57 -17.44 23.02
C ALA A 194 -10.32 -18.11 23.59
N SER A 195 -10.44 -19.30 24.19
CA SER A 195 -9.29 -20.07 24.66
C SER A 195 -8.27 -20.27 23.54
N GLY A 196 -7.01 -20.00 23.85
CA GLY A 196 -5.91 -20.11 22.91
C GLY A 196 -4.59 -19.66 23.53
N ARG A 197 -3.49 -19.87 22.80
CA ARG A 197 -2.15 -19.50 23.25
C ARG A 197 -1.27 -19.09 22.09
N TRP A 198 -0.29 -18.25 22.37
CA TRP A 198 0.79 -17.93 21.46
C TRP A 198 1.89 -18.99 21.56
N VAL A 199 2.41 -19.41 20.41
CA VAL A 199 3.53 -20.36 20.31
C VAL A 199 4.58 -19.80 19.36
N ASN A 200 5.85 -20.14 19.57
CA ASN A 200 6.95 -19.58 18.77
C ASN A 200 7.17 -20.33 17.46
N THR A 201 6.56 -21.51 17.28
CA THR A 201 6.74 -22.32 16.08
C THR A 201 5.42 -22.89 15.58
N TRP A 202 5.30 -23.00 14.26
CA TRP A 202 4.14 -23.53 13.58
C TRP A 202 4.52 -24.29 12.32
N GLN A 203 4.50 -25.62 12.40
CA GLN A 203 4.75 -26.49 11.26
C GLN A 203 3.43 -26.92 10.61
N GLY A 204 3.14 -26.36 9.42
CA GLY A 204 1.92 -26.62 8.65
C GLY A 204 1.74 -28.10 8.31
N ALA A 205 2.83 -28.78 7.95
CA ALA A 205 2.84 -30.20 7.60
C ALA A 205 2.36 -31.10 8.76
N SER A 206 2.69 -30.75 10.01
CA SER A 206 2.31 -31.52 11.20
C SER A 206 0.94 -31.14 11.73
N LYS A 207 0.58 -29.86 11.71
CA LYS A 207 -0.69 -29.36 12.27
C LYS A 207 -1.87 -29.45 11.28
N ASP A 208 -1.59 -29.60 9.98
CA ASP A 208 -2.54 -29.64 8.86
C ASP A 208 -3.54 -28.46 8.84
N ARG A 209 -3.15 -27.33 9.43
CA ARG A 209 -3.94 -26.10 9.52
C ARG A 209 -3.02 -24.90 9.69
N LEU A 210 -3.50 -23.73 9.32
CA LEU A 210 -2.80 -22.46 9.51
C LEU A 210 -3.03 -21.90 10.94
N PRO A 211 -2.11 -21.06 11.44
CA PRO A 211 -2.36 -20.32 12.67
C PRO A 211 -3.53 -19.36 12.48
N LYS A 212 -4.21 -18.96 13.55
CA LYS A 212 -5.35 -18.03 13.44
C LYS A 212 -4.92 -16.56 13.36
N ALA A 213 -3.74 -16.26 13.87
CA ALA A 213 -3.08 -14.98 13.74
C ALA A 213 -1.56 -15.19 13.83
N ILE A 214 -0.81 -14.27 13.25
CA ILE A 214 0.64 -14.17 13.36
C ILE A 214 0.94 -12.85 14.05
N ARG A 215 1.78 -12.89 15.07
CA ARG A 215 2.36 -11.70 15.69
C ARG A 215 3.78 -11.55 15.20
N ILE A 216 4.11 -10.35 14.76
CA ILE A 216 5.43 -9.98 14.27
C ILE A 216 5.93 -8.86 15.15
N THR A 217 7.13 -9.00 15.68
CA THR A 217 7.85 -7.95 16.40
C THR A 217 9.11 -7.64 15.62
N LEU A 218 9.24 -6.39 15.17
CA LEU A 218 10.40 -5.88 14.46
C LEU A 218 11.17 -4.92 15.37
N GLY A 219 12.44 -5.18 15.61
CA GLY A 219 13.33 -4.27 16.33
C GLY A 219 14.26 -3.53 15.37
N PHE A 220 14.34 -2.21 15.48
CA PHE A 220 15.12 -1.37 14.56
C PHE A 220 16.47 -0.94 15.16
N ARG A 221 17.49 -0.84 14.31
CA ARG A 221 18.82 -0.33 14.69
C ARG A 221 18.68 1.13 15.14
N PRO A 222 19.19 1.53 16.31
CA PRO A 222 19.17 2.92 16.72
C PRO A 222 20.02 3.75 15.75
N LYS A 223 19.40 4.69 15.04
CA LYS A 223 20.13 5.68 14.25
C LYS A 223 20.98 6.49 15.22
N ARG A 224 22.31 6.52 15.03
CA ARG A 224 23.27 7.23 15.90
C ARG A 224 22.87 8.71 16.01
N GLN A 225 22.05 9.05 16.99
CA GLN A 225 21.61 10.41 17.27
C GLN A 225 22.61 11.03 18.25
N SER A 226 23.29 12.07 17.80
CA SER A 226 24.05 12.96 18.66
C SER A 226 23.06 13.69 19.56
N GLY A 227 23.00 13.31 20.83
CA GLY A 227 22.31 14.05 21.90
C GLY A 227 20.90 13.55 22.23
N SER A 228 20.75 13.20 23.51
CA SER A 228 19.50 13.02 24.28
C SER A 228 18.82 11.65 24.31
N SER A 229 18.98 11.02 25.49
CA SER A 229 18.05 10.15 26.21
C SER A 229 17.37 9.01 25.45
N SER A 230 17.93 7.83 25.66
CA SER A 230 17.40 6.50 25.38
C SER A 230 15.89 6.36 25.64
N ARG A 231 15.10 6.34 24.57
CA ARG A 231 13.82 5.61 24.56
C ARG A 231 14.13 4.11 24.41
N PRO A 232 13.29 3.21 24.93
CA PRO A 232 13.44 1.79 24.66
C PRO A 232 13.47 1.58 23.14
N SER A 233 14.27 0.62 22.69
CA SER A 233 14.40 0.17 21.30
C SER A 233 13.10 0.38 20.54
N ASP A 234 13.15 1.11 19.42
CA ASP A 234 12.00 1.24 18.52
C ASP A 234 11.65 -0.20 18.10
N GLU A 235 10.64 -0.77 18.75
CA GLU A 235 10.11 -2.10 18.49
C GLU A 235 8.68 -1.93 18.01
N LEU A 236 8.39 -2.46 16.83
CA LEU A 236 7.05 -2.46 16.28
C LEU A 236 6.47 -3.86 16.39
N THR A 237 5.38 -3.98 17.15
CA THR A 237 4.60 -5.23 17.21
C THR A 237 3.31 -5.11 16.41
N LEU A 238 3.06 -6.06 15.52
CA LEU A 238 1.86 -6.18 14.70
C LEU A 238 1.22 -7.54 14.94
N THR A 239 -0.10 -7.58 15.13
CA THR A 239 -0.85 -8.83 15.15
C THR A 239 -1.74 -8.88 13.93
N ILE A 240 -1.49 -9.85 13.05
CA ILE A 240 -2.18 -9.98 11.76
C ILE A 240 -3.02 -11.27 11.80
N PRO A 241 -4.35 -11.18 11.67
CA PRO A 241 -5.20 -12.36 11.55
C PRO A 241 -4.95 -13.08 10.24
N VAL A 242 -5.02 -14.42 10.27
CA VAL A 242 -4.89 -15.27 9.07
C VAL A 242 -6.27 -15.78 8.71
N PHE A 243 -6.80 -15.29 7.60
CA PHE A 243 -8.15 -15.61 7.11
C PHE A 243 -8.13 -16.72 6.06
N ALA A 244 -7.47 -17.83 6.38
CA ALA A 244 -7.49 -18.99 5.50
C ALA A 244 -8.59 -19.96 5.94
N GLU A 245 -9.85 -19.62 5.65
CA GLU A 245 -10.93 -20.60 5.65
C GLU A 245 -11.58 -20.68 4.25
N PRO A 246 -10.93 -21.32 3.25
CA PRO A 246 -11.68 -21.83 2.14
C PRO A 246 -12.35 -23.13 2.61
N LYS A 247 -13.64 -23.08 2.97
CA LYS A 247 -14.48 -24.27 2.85
C LYS A 247 -14.74 -24.55 1.36
N LEU A 248 -13.69 -24.89 0.62
CA LEU A 248 -13.82 -25.44 -0.73
C LEU A 248 -13.86 -26.96 -0.61
N ASN A 249 -15.00 -27.46 -0.16
CA ASN A 249 -15.34 -28.84 -0.43
C ASN A 249 -15.57 -28.97 -1.94
N ALA A 250 -14.90 -29.94 -2.55
CA ALA A 250 -15.14 -30.49 -3.89
C ALA A 250 -14.83 -29.57 -5.10
N PHE A 251 -13.58 -29.58 -5.55
CA PHE A 251 -13.27 -29.84 -6.97
C PHE A 251 -11.98 -30.66 -7.03
N SER A 252 -12.12 -31.97 -6.76
CA SER A 252 -11.19 -32.94 -7.32
C SER A 252 -11.40 -32.89 -8.83
N VAL A 253 -10.64 -32.07 -9.53
CA VAL A 253 -10.54 -32.17 -10.99
C VAL A 253 -9.71 -33.41 -11.25
N ASN A 254 -10.35 -34.58 -11.26
CA ASN A 254 -9.83 -35.71 -12.00
C ASN A 254 -9.76 -35.24 -13.46
N PRO A 255 -8.61 -35.27 -14.14
CA PRO A 255 -8.57 -35.07 -15.57
C PRO A 255 -9.17 -36.31 -16.23
N THR A 256 -10.50 -36.43 -16.20
CA THR A 256 -11.22 -37.30 -17.11
C THR A 256 -11.26 -36.55 -18.43
N ILE A 257 -10.45 -36.99 -19.40
CA ILE A 257 -10.63 -36.58 -20.79
C ILE A 257 -12.01 -37.07 -21.21
N ALA A 258 -13.01 -36.21 -21.08
CA ALA A 258 -14.31 -36.41 -21.69
C ALA A 258 -14.10 -36.34 -23.19
N ARG A 259 -14.16 -37.49 -23.87
CA ARG A 259 -14.39 -37.54 -25.32
C ARG A 259 -15.77 -36.93 -25.57
N SER A 260 -15.82 -35.63 -25.83
CA SER A 260 -17.04 -35.00 -26.33
C SER A 260 -17.25 -35.46 -27.77
N ASN A 261 -18.27 -36.30 -27.98
CA ASN A 261 -18.86 -36.49 -29.31
C ASN A 261 -19.47 -35.16 -29.74
N ILE A 262 -18.70 -34.35 -30.46
CA ILE A 262 -19.22 -33.23 -31.24
C ILE A 262 -19.27 -33.72 -32.68
N THR A 263 -20.46 -34.14 -33.11
CA THR A 263 -20.83 -34.22 -34.53
C THR A 263 -20.83 -32.81 -35.10
N SER A 264 -19.77 -32.45 -35.83
CA SER A 264 -19.77 -31.30 -36.72
C SER A 264 -20.48 -31.68 -38.04
N PRO A 265 -21.41 -30.85 -38.55
CA PRO A 265 -21.97 -31.05 -39.89
C PRO A 265 -20.88 -30.81 -40.94
N GLY A 266 -20.89 -31.64 -41.98
CA GLY A 266 -19.78 -31.81 -42.91
C GLY A 266 -19.35 -30.56 -43.67
N ILE A 267 -18.04 -30.34 -43.66
CA ILE A 267 -17.32 -29.64 -44.73
C ILE A 267 -16.12 -30.54 -45.05
N ASN A 268 -16.13 -31.15 -46.24
CA ASN A 268 -15.03 -31.97 -46.73
C ASN A 268 -13.88 -31.04 -47.19
N PRO A 269 -12.68 -31.06 -46.57
CA PRO A 269 -11.52 -30.43 -47.17
C PRO A 269 -10.99 -31.27 -48.34
N PRO A 270 -10.42 -30.66 -49.39
CA PRO A 270 -9.92 -31.37 -50.56
C PRO A 270 -8.74 -32.30 -50.21
N ASN A 271 -8.75 -33.47 -50.84
CA ASN A 271 -7.83 -34.58 -50.61
C ASN A 271 -6.42 -34.23 -51.12
N LEU A 272 -5.53 -33.82 -50.21
CA LEU A 272 -4.09 -33.64 -50.49
C LEU A 272 -3.34 -34.91 -50.06
N PRO A 273 -2.57 -35.57 -50.94
CA PRO A 273 -1.82 -36.77 -50.59
C PRO A 273 -0.69 -36.45 -49.60
N LEU A 274 -0.60 -37.23 -48.52
CA LEU A 274 0.49 -37.16 -47.55
C LEU A 274 1.81 -37.70 -48.15
N PRO A 275 2.97 -37.08 -47.89
CA PRO A 275 4.26 -37.64 -48.28
C PRO A 275 4.62 -38.89 -47.44
N PRO A 276 5.39 -39.85 -47.99
CA PRO A 276 5.74 -41.08 -47.30
C PRO A 276 6.67 -40.83 -46.10
N SER A 277 6.44 -41.58 -45.02
CA SER A 277 7.23 -41.57 -43.78
C SER A 277 8.64 -42.12 -44.03
N THR A 278 9.66 -41.29 -43.89
CA THR A 278 11.05 -41.74 -43.78
C THR A 278 11.34 -42.19 -42.35
N GLU A 279 11.56 -43.49 -42.22
CA GLU A 279 12.07 -44.17 -41.04
C GLU A 279 13.52 -43.71 -40.81
N TYR A 280 13.80 -43.14 -39.63
CA TYR A 280 15.14 -42.66 -39.27
C TYR A 280 15.73 -43.65 -38.26
N GLU A 281 16.43 -44.67 -38.76
CA GLU A 281 17.37 -45.45 -37.96
C GLU A 281 18.51 -44.52 -37.49
N ARG A 282 18.84 -44.58 -36.20
CA ARG A 282 20.08 -44.01 -35.65
C ARG A 282 20.96 -45.15 -35.10
N PRO A 283 22.28 -45.01 -35.25
CA PRO A 283 23.27 -46.05 -34.91
C PRO A 283 23.37 -46.32 -33.40
#